data_AF-A0A017RUM1-F1
#
_entry.id   AF-A0A017RUM1-F1
#
_cell.length_a   1.000
_cell.length_b   1.000
_cell.length_c   1.000
_cell.angle_alpha   90.00
_cell.angle_beta   90.00
_cell.angle_gamma   90.00
#
_symmetry.space_group_name_H-M   'P 1'
#
loop_
_entity.id
_entity.type
_entity.pdbx_description
1 polymer ?
#
loop_
_entity_poly.entity_id
_entity_poly.type
_entity_poly.pdbx_seq_one_letter_code
_entity_poly.pdbx_strand_id
1 'polypeptide(L)'
;MEVLEKAENVMIKDNNTDGLVSVFKTKFEYLAELKDFMRAEITAFLAVDLIQKIGDIKEEAQMYLKLSEMYKNNNDEKAALEYMMKANKLLEQI
;
A
#
# COMPACT_ATOMS: atom_id res chain seq x y z
N MET A 1 -15.95 -4.02 5.07
CA MET A 1 -15.75 -3.63 3.65
C MET A 1 -16.60 -2.43 3.26
N GLU A 2 -17.92 -2.44 3.50
CA GLU A 2 -18.84 -1.34 3.14
C GLU A 2 -18.40 0.07 3.63
N VAL A 3 -17.84 0.18 4.83
CA VAL A 3 -17.36 1.46 5.39
C VAL A 3 -16.17 2.02 4.60
N LEU A 4 -15.22 1.17 4.21
CA LEU A 4 -14.03 1.58 3.46
C LEU A 4 -14.41 1.97 2.02
N GLU A 5 -15.37 1.29 1.41
CA GLU A 5 -15.88 1.64 0.07
C GLU A 5 -16.61 2.99 0.07
N LYS A 6 -17.37 3.29 1.13
CA LYS A 6 -17.98 4.61 1.31
C LYS A 6 -16.91 5.69 1.50
N ALA A 7 -15.91 5.45 2.34
CA ALA A 7 -14.81 6.38 2.55
C ALA A 7 -14.02 6.65 1.25
N GLU A 8 -13.71 5.60 0.48
CA GLU A 8 -13.07 5.69 -0.84
C GLU A 8 -13.83 6.62 -1.78
N ASN A 9 -15.15 6.43 -1.90
CA ASN A 9 -16.00 7.26 -2.75
C ASN A 9 -16.06 8.72 -2.31
N VAL A 10 -16.05 9.00 -1.01
CA VAL A 10 -16.01 10.38 -0.48
C VAL A 10 -14.68 11.03 -0.83
N MET A 11 -13.55 10.36 -0.58
CA MET A 11 -12.22 10.90 -0.86
C MET A 11 -11.99 11.17 -2.36
N ILE A 12 -12.52 10.30 -3.23
CA ILE A 12 -12.49 10.52 -4.69
C ILE A 12 -13.29 11.76 -5.08
N LYS A 13 -14.51 11.91 -4.55
CA LYS A 13 -15.37 13.08 -4.85
C LYS A 13 -14.74 14.39 -4.38
N ASP A 14 -14.08 14.35 -3.23
CA ASP A 14 -13.44 15.51 -2.61
C ASP A 14 -12.05 15.81 -3.17
N ASN A 15 -11.55 14.99 -4.11
CA ASN A 15 -10.16 15.03 -4.62
C ASN A 15 -9.11 15.01 -3.49
N ASN A 16 -9.41 14.31 -2.39
CA ASN A 16 -8.54 14.21 -1.23
C ASN A 16 -7.59 13.02 -1.41
N THR A 17 -6.43 13.27 -2.03
CA THR A 17 -5.43 12.23 -2.30
C THR A 17 -4.87 11.61 -1.02
N ASP A 18 -4.54 12.41 -0.01
CA ASP A 18 -3.98 11.91 1.26
C ASP A 18 -4.99 11.04 2.02
N GLY A 19 -6.25 11.46 2.02
CA GLY A 19 -7.36 10.68 2.57
C GLY A 19 -7.56 9.37 1.82
N LEU A 20 -7.47 9.39 0.49
CA LEU A 20 -7.60 8.20 -0.35
C LEU A 20 -6.44 7.21 -0.14
N VAL A 21 -5.20 7.70 -0.03
CA VAL A 21 -4.03 6.89 0.35
C VAL A 21 -4.26 6.23 1.72
N SER A 22 -4.76 6.98 2.69
CA SER A 22 -5.06 6.45 4.03
C SER A 22 -6.12 5.34 4.00
N VAL A 23 -7.18 5.51 3.20
CA VAL A 23 -8.21 4.48 2.99
C VAL A 23 -7.61 3.22 2.37
N PHE A 24 -6.76 3.35 1.35
CA PHE A 24 -6.11 2.21 0.73
C PHE A 24 -5.13 1.50 1.66
N LYS A 25 -4.37 2.22 2.49
CA LYS A 25 -3.51 1.63 3.52
C LYS A 25 -4.30 0.75 4.49
N THR A 26 -5.40 1.28 5.04
CA THR A 26 -6.25 0.52 5.97
C THR A 26 -6.92 -0.67 5.29
N LYS A 27 -7.36 -0.51 4.03
CA LYS A 27 -7.95 -1.60 3.24
C LYS A 27 -6.93 -2.70 2.94
N PHE A 28 -5.69 -2.33 2.62
CA PHE A 28 -4.58 -3.28 2.46
C PHE A 28 -4.35 -4.09 3.74
N GLU A 29 -4.21 -3.43 4.91
CA GLU A 29 -3.98 -4.10 6.19
C GLU A 29 -5.10 -5.09 6.51
N TYR A 30 -6.35 -4.65 6.37
CA TYR A 30 -7.52 -5.50 6.58
C TYR A 30 -7.54 -6.73 5.67
N LEU A 31 -7.21 -6.56 4.38
CA LEU A 31 -7.17 -7.67 3.42
C LEU A 31 -6.01 -8.63 3.70
N ALA A 32 -4.84 -8.11 4.11
CA ALA A 32 -3.69 -8.92 4.50
C ALA A 32 -3.99 -9.76 5.75
N GLU A 33 -4.69 -9.20 6.75
CA GLU A 33 -5.16 -9.94 7.93
C GLU A 33 -6.12 -11.07 7.56
N LEU A 34 -7.00 -10.84 6.57
CA LEU A 34 -7.88 -11.87 6.02
C LEU A 34 -7.17 -12.90 5.12
N LYS A 35 -5.86 -12.74 4.90
CA LYS A 35 -5.06 -13.55 3.95
C LYS A 35 -5.56 -13.48 2.51
N ASP A 36 -6.31 -12.43 2.17
CA ASP A 36 -6.69 -12.12 0.79
C ASP A 36 -5.54 -11.35 0.12
N PHE A 37 -4.42 -12.03 -0.06
CA PHE A 37 -3.16 -11.42 -0.51
C PHE A 37 -3.28 -10.81 -1.91
N MET A 38 -4.10 -11.40 -2.78
CA MET A 38 -4.35 -10.87 -4.12
C MET A 38 -4.98 -9.48 -4.06
N ARG A 39 -6.06 -9.31 -3.27
CA ARG A 39 -6.72 -8.00 -3.15
C ARG A 39 -5.91 -7.01 -2.33
N ALA A 40 -5.17 -7.50 -1.32
CA ALA A 40 -4.23 -6.68 -0.56
C ALA A 40 -3.17 -6.08 -1.49
N GLU A 41 -2.52 -6.90 -2.32
CA GLU A 41 -1.52 -6.44 -3.30
C GLU A 41 -2.09 -5.37 -4.25
N ILE A 42 -3.26 -5.62 -4.85
CA ILE A 42 -3.92 -4.63 -5.73
C ILE A 42 -4.16 -3.31 -4.99
N THR A 43 -4.65 -3.38 -3.74
CA THR A 43 -4.94 -2.18 -2.93
C THR A 43 -3.65 -1.42 -2.56
N ALA A 44 -2.58 -2.13 -2.24
CA ALA A 44 -1.28 -1.52 -1.97
C ALA A 44 -0.74 -0.78 -3.20
N PHE A 45 -0.88 -1.35 -4.40
CA PHE A 45 -0.45 -0.68 -5.62
C PHE A 45 -1.28 0.55 -5.97
N LEU A 46 -2.58 0.56 -5.66
CA LEU A 46 -3.40 1.76 -5.76
C LEU A 46 -2.90 2.87 -4.82
N ALA A 47 -2.49 2.52 -3.60
CA ALA A 47 -1.87 3.48 -2.68
C ALA A 47 -0.54 4.00 -3.23
N VAL A 48 0.34 3.11 -3.72
CA VAL A 48 1.65 3.47 -4.27
C VAL A 48 1.53 4.42 -5.46
N ASP A 49 0.60 4.17 -6.40
CA ASP A 49 0.39 5.07 -7.56
C ASP A 49 0.00 6.50 -7.13
N LEU A 50 -0.85 6.62 -6.11
CA LEU A 50 -1.21 7.93 -5.55
C LEU A 50 -0.05 8.60 -4.81
N ILE A 51 0.70 7.83 -4.03
CA ILE A 51 1.88 8.31 -3.30
C ILE A 51 2.96 8.83 -4.27
N GLN A 52 3.19 8.10 -5.37
CA GLN A 52 4.10 8.52 -6.44
C GLN A 52 3.67 9.84 -7.09
N LYS A 53 2.36 10.04 -7.29
CA LYS A 53 1.82 11.30 -7.85
C LYS A 53 2.05 12.51 -6.96
N ILE A 54 2.03 12.33 -5.63
CA ILE A 54 2.31 13.41 -4.66
C ILE A 54 3.80 13.56 -4.36
N GLY A 55 4.64 12.60 -4.78
CA GLY A 55 6.08 12.63 -4.60
C GLY A 55 6.56 12.31 -3.18
N ASP A 56 5.76 11.61 -2.38
CA ASP A 56 6.14 11.21 -1.02
C ASP A 56 6.96 9.90 -1.04
N ILE A 57 8.25 10.05 -1.30
CA ILE A 57 9.22 8.93 -1.39
C ILE A 57 9.25 8.11 -0.09
N LYS A 58 9.08 8.77 1.05
CA LYS A 58 9.14 8.10 2.36
C LYS A 58 7.92 7.19 2.55
N GLU A 59 6.74 7.70 2.22
CA GLU A 59 5.50 6.92 2.29
C GLU A 59 5.51 5.78 1.24
N GLU A 60 6.10 6.01 0.07
CA GLU A 60 6.24 4.97 -0.97
C GLU A 60 7.11 3.81 -0.45
N ALA A 61 8.26 4.13 0.15
CA ALA A 61 9.14 3.14 0.76
C ALA A 61 8.43 2.35 1.87
N GLN A 62 7.63 3.02 2.70
CA GLN A 62 6.84 2.36 3.75
C GLN A 62 5.82 1.38 3.17
N MET A 63 5.15 1.73 2.07
CA MET A 63 4.23 0.81 1.42
C MET A 63 4.92 -0.43 0.87
N TYR A 64 6.12 -0.29 0.33
CA TYR A 64 6.91 -1.45 -0.09
C TYR A 64 7.39 -2.31 1.09
N LEU A 65 7.71 -1.72 2.24
CA LEU A 65 8.02 -2.50 3.45
C LEU A 65 6.80 -3.30 3.93
N LYS A 66 5.61 -2.71 3.87
CA LYS A 66 4.37 -3.42 4.21
C LYS A 66 4.07 -4.59 3.26
N LEU A 67 4.28 -4.39 1.95
CA LEU A 67 4.20 -5.48 0.97
C LEU A 67 5.21 -6.58 1.28
N SER A 68 6.45 -6.21 1.60
CA SER A 68 7.48 -7.17 2.01
C SER A 68 7.05 -8.02 3.21
N GLU A 69 6.50 -7.39 4.25
CA GLU A 69 5.97 -8.07 5.42
C GLU A 69 4.81 -9.02 5.07
N MET A 70 3.87 -8.58 4.23
CA MET A 70 2.77 -9.42 3.76
C MET A 70 3.28 -10.68 3.06
N TYR A 71 4.22 -10.54 2.12
CA TYR A 71 4.77 -11.69 1.39
C TYR A 71 5.60 -12.62 2.26
N LYS A 72 6.35 -12.06 3.22
CA LYS A 72 7.04 -12.85 4.23
C LYS A 72 6.06 -13.67 5.06
N ASN A 73 4.94 -13.07 5.48
CA ASN A 73 3.87 -13.78 6.20
C ASN A 73 3.15 -14.84 5.34
N ASN A 74 3.21 -14.69 4.01
CA ASN A 74 2.72 -15.69 3.05
C ASN A 74 3.80 -16.73 2.63
N ASN A 75 4.97 -16.75 3.28
CA ASN A 75 6.13 -17.60 2.94
C ASN A 75 6.69 -17.39 1.52
N ASP A 76 6.37 -16.28 0.87
CA ASP A 76 6.99 -15.90 -0.41
C ASP A 76 8.19 -15.00 -0.13
N GLU A 77 9.29 -15.62 0.28
CA GLU A 77 10.54 -14.92 0.62
C GLU A 77 11.11 -14.15 -0.56
N LYS A 78 10.88 -14.63 -1.79
CA LYS A 78 11.36 -13.98 -3.00
C LYS A 78 10.65 -12.64 -3.20
N ALA A 79 9.32 -12.62 -3.18
CA ALA A 79 8.56 -11.39 -3.30
C ALA A 79 8.86 -10.45 -2.11
N ALA A 80 8.99 -10.99 -0.90
CA ALA A 80 9.34 -10.20 0.27
C ALA A 80 10.68 -9.47 0.09
N LEU A 81 11.72 -10.15 -0.41
CA LEU A 81 13.02 -9.56 -0.68
C LEU A 81 12.95 -8.50 -1.79
N GLU A 82 12.22 -8.77 -2.88
CA GLU A 82 12.05 -7.81 -3.97
C GLU A 82 11.44 -6.49 -3.48
N TYR A 83 10.39 -6.54 -2.67
CA TYR A 83 9.77 -5.33 -2.13
C TYR A 83 10.63 -4.62 -1.09
N MET A 84 11.38 -5.36 -0.26
CA MET A 84 12.36 -4.76 0.65
C MET A 84 13.45 -4.00 -0.12
N MET A 85 13.94 -4.56 -1.23
CA MET A 85 14.93 -3.90 -2.08
C MET A 85 14.38 -2.64 -2.75
N LYS A 86 13.11 -2.64 -3.19
CA LYS A 86 12.44 -1.45 -3.72
C LYS A 86 12.37 -0.33 -2.66
N ALA A 87 11.97 -0.68 -1.44
CA ALA A 87 11.95 0.27 -0.33
C ALA A 87 13.34 0.88 -0.05
N ASN A 88 14.37 0.04 0.05
CA ASN A 88 15.74 0.51 0.30
C ASN A 88 16.24 1.45 -0.80
N LYS A 89 15.99 1.13 -2.07
CA LYS A 89 16.40 1.98 -3.20
C LYS A 89 15.75 3.37 -3.16
N LEU A 90 14.53 3.49 -2.62
CA LEU A 90 13.87 4.77 -2.44
C LEU A 90 14.47 5.54 -1.25
N LEU A 91 14.72 4.84 -0.14
CA LEU A 91 15.32 5.44 1.06
C LEU A 91 16.74 5.95 0.81
N GLU A 92 17.50 5.34 -0.12
CA GLU A 92 18.80 5.83 -0.57
C GLU A 92 18.74 7.17 -1.32
N GLN A 93 17.56 7.60 -1.77
CA GLN A 93 17.36 8.87 -2.50
C GLN A 93 17.01 10.05 -1.59
N ILE A 94 16.85 9.80 -0.29
CA ILE A 94 16.49 10.80 0.75
C ILE A 94 17.76 11.20 1.50
#